data_AF-A0A6P0Z4Q6-F1
#
_entry.id   AF-A0A6P0Z4Q6-F1
#
_cell.length_a   1.000
_cell.length_b   1.000
_cell.length_c   1.000
_cell.angle_alpha   90.00
_cell.angle_beta   90.00
_cell.angle_gamma   90.00
#
_symmetry.space_group_name_H-M   'P 1'
#
loop_
_entity.id
_entity.type
_entity.pdbx_description
1 polymer ?
#
loop_
_entity_poly.entity_id
_entity_poly.type
_entity_poly.pdbx_seq_one_letter_code
_entity_poly.pdbx_strand_id
1 'polypeptide(L)'
;MSKFTQYILKSKKSQQLQKLINEALYILSKLGIPLEGQTQRRLERIGMAFLAIANVKASSDWATVKGYDGSHALRTREIIRYWNTNFDENISDSSYDDIRRKDLKLLVLSGIIISSAANPDAARNDSTRSFALNPNYAPLIQAFGSDNWEADIEDFLGNTVTLQEQLSSKRELNLVPVSFPSGKTYEFSTGKHNQLQKAVIEEFLPRYGYDAEVLYVGDTANKFLHLEKERLGKLKFFELSHGELPDIVAYSKQKNWIYLIEAKSHQKCEQPLS
;
A
#
# COMPACT_ATOMS: atom_id res chain seq x y z
N MET A 1 27.93 3.17 0.49
CA MET A 1 26.54 3.69 0.47
C MET A 1 25.70 2.75 -0.38
N SER A 2 24.48 2.41 0.03
CA SER A 2 23.59 1.51 -0.73
C SER A 2 23.33 2.10 -2.12
N LYS A 3 23.50 1.30 -3.19
CA LYS A 3 23.22 1.72 -4.58
C LYS A 3 21.70 1.83 -4.89
N PHE A 4 20.83 1.44 -3.97
CA PHE A 4 19.38 1.35 -4.17
C PHE A 4 18.58 1.85 -2.95
N THR A 5 17.32 2.18 -3.20
CA THR A 5 16.34 2.71 -2.23
C THR A 5 16.19 1.79 -1.01
N GLN A 6 16.18 2.37 0.19
CA GLN A 6 15.85 1.66 1.42
C GLN A 6 14.37 1.87 1.79
N TYR A 7 13.65 0.76 1.94
CA TYR A 7 12.22 0.72 2.27
C TYR A 7 12.01 0.57 3.78
N ILE A 8 12.84 -0.25 4.44
CA ILE A 8 12.84 -0.40 5.89
C ILE A 8 14.01 0.40 6.48
N LEU A 9 13.67 1.42 7.29
CA LEU A 9 14.62 2.36 7.91
C LEU A 9 14.78 2.10 9.42
N LYS A 10 13.82 1.41 10.03
CA LYS A 10 13.82 1.09 11.46
C LYS A 10 13.37 -0.36 11.66
N SER A 11 14.32 -1.22 12.02
CA SER A 11 14.07 -2.63 12.33
C SER A 11 14.88 -3.09 13.54
N LYS A 12 14.37 -4.12 14.23
CA LYS A 12 15.10 -4.83 15.31
C LYS A 12 16.03 -5.93 14.76
N LYS A 13 15.96 -6.22 13.46
CA LYS A 13 16.75 -7.26 12.80
C LYS A 13 18.21 -6.85 12.64
N SER A 14 19.10 -7.83 12.44
CA SER A 14 20.51 -7.55 12.14
C SER A 14 20.66 -6.68 10.88
N GLN A 15 21.76 -5.91 10.78
CA GLN A 15 21.99 -5.05 9.62
C GLN A 15 22.06 -5.83 8.31
N GLN A 16 22.61 -7.05 8.35
CA GLN A 16 22.68 -7.94 7.19
C GLN A 16 21.28 -8.35 6.72
N LEU A 17 20.40 -8.71 7.66
CA LEU A 17 19.03 -9.09 7.34
C LEU A 17 18.20 -7.89 6.87
N GLN A 18 18.42 -6.71 7.44
CA GLN A 18 17.79 -5.48 6.94
C GLN A 18 18.23 -5.17 5.51
N LYS A 19 19.51 -5.36 5.18
CA LYS A 19 20.01 -5.20 3.82
C LYS A 19 19.31 -6.17 2.87
N LEU A 20 19.27 -7.46 3.22
CA LEU A 20 18.64 -8.49 2.39
C LEU A 20 17.14 -8.22 2.16
N ILE A 21 16.40 -7.81 3.19
CA ILE A 21 14.98 -7.46 3.07
C ILE A 21 14.80 -6.23 2.18
N ASN A 22 15.70 -5.23 2.26
CA ASN A 22 15.65 -4.07 1.38
C ASN A 22 15.95 -4.44 -0.09
N GLU A 23 16.87 -5.37 -0.35
CA GLU A 23 17.12 -5.91 -1.70
C GLU A 23 15.85 -6.57 -2.25
N ALA A 24 15.21 -7.44 -1.45
CA ALA A 24 13.95 -8.07 -1.81
C ALA A 24 12.85 -7.05 -2.14
N LEU A 25 12.69 -6.01 -1.30
CA LEU A 25 11.69 -4.96 -1.53
C LEU A 25 12.01 -4.10 -2.75
N TYR A 26 13.29 -3.85 -3.01
CA TYR A 26 13.72 -3.15 -4.21
C TYR A 26 13.35 -3.93 -5.48
N ILE A 27 13.66 -5.23 -5.52
CA ILE A 27 13.27 -6.14 -6.60
C ILE A 27 11.76 -6.10 -6.81
N LEU A 28 10.98 -6.27 -5.75
CA LEU A 28 9.51 -6.24 -5.84
C LEU A 28 8.98 -4.90 -6.36
N SER A 29 9.56 -3.77 -5.95
CA SER A 29 9.16 -2.46 -6.44
C SER A 29 9.42 -2.30 -7.94
N LYS A 30 10.58 -2.78 -8.43
CA LYS A 30 10.95 -2.73 -9.84
C LYS A 30 10.07 -3.65 -10.68
N LEU A 31 9.59 -4.75 -10.11
CA LEU A 31 8.57 -5.62 -10.71
C LEU A 31 7.14 -5.06 -10.59
N GLY A 32 6.96 -3.81 -10.18
CA GLY A 32 5.66 -3.13 -10.15
C GLY A 32 4.75 -3.53 -8.97
N ILE A 33 5.32 -3.93 -7.84
CA ILE A 33 4.55 -4.11 -6.59
C ILE A 33 4.42 -2.76 -5.88
N PRO A 34 3.18 -2.29 -5.57
CA PRO A 34 2.98 -1.05 -4.84
C PRO A 34 3.29 -1.24 -3.35
N LEU A 35 4.48 -0.80 -2.94
CA LEU A 35 4.96 -0.87 -1.56
C LEU A 35 4.67 0.40 -0.74
N GLU A 36 4.29 1.50 -1.41
CA GLU A 36 4.02 2.77 -0.75
C GLU A 36 2.84 2.72 0.22
N GLY A 37 2.93 3.50 1.30
CA GLY A 37 1.90 3.57 2.35
C GLY A 37 1.83 2.35 3.27
N GLN A 38 2.60 1.30 3.01
CA GLN A 38 2.71 0.15 3.90
C GLN A 38 3.52 0.50 5.15
N THR A 39 3.16 -0.08 6.29
CA THR A 39 3.96 0.09 7.52
C THR A 39 5.31 -0.62 7.40
N GLN A 40 6.32 -0.16 8.15
CA GLN A 40 7.66 -0.76 8.17
C GLN A 40 7.61 -2.27 8.44
N ARG A 41 6.81 -2.70 9.43
CA ARG A 41 6.61 -4.12 9.75
C ARG A 41 5.93 -4.90 8.62
N ARG A 42 5.01 -4.28 7.88
CA ARG A 42 4.37 -4.91 6.72
C ARG A 42 5.37 -5.11 5.59
N LEU A 43 6.18 -4.10 5.29
CA LEU A 43 7.24 -4.17 4.29
C LEU A 43 8.22 -5.30 4.62
N GLU A 44 8.68 -5.40 5.87
CA GLU A 44 9.53 -6.51 6.30
C GLU A 44 8.90 -7.87 5.99
N ARG A 45 7.62 -8.06 6.33
CA ARG A 45 6.93 -9.34 6.12
C ARG A 45 6.71 -9.66 4.64
N ILE A 46 6.42 -8.65 3.81
CA ILE A 46 6.32 -8.83 2.35
C ILE A 46 7.68 -9.26 1.79
N GLY A 47 8.78 -8.58 2.17
CA GLY A 47 10.13 -8.94 1.75
C GLY A 47 10.52 -10.35 2.19
N MET A 48 10.29 -10.71 3.45
CA MET A 48 10.56 -12.06 3.96
C MET A 48 9.68 -13.13 3.30
N ALA A 49 8.43 -12.82 2.94
CA ALA A 49 7.57 -13.75 2.20
C ALA A 49 8.18 -14.07 0.84
N PHE A 50 8.61 -13.04 0.11
CA PHE A 50 9.29 -13.20 -1.16
C PHE A 50 10.60 -13.98 -1.03
N LEU A 51 11.46 -13.64 -0.06
CA LEU A 51 12.71 -14.35 0.20
C LEU A 51 12.50 -15.84 0.49
N ALA A 52 11.50 -16.19 1.32
CA ALA A 52 11.18 -17.58 1.61
C ALA A 52 10.75 -18.36 0.35
N ILE A 53 9.95 -17.74 -0.51
CA ILE A 53 9.48 -18.37 -1.76
C ILE A 53 10.58 -18.44 -2.82
N ALA A 54 11.50 -17.47 -2.88
CA ALA A 54 12.68 -17.51 -3.74
C ALA A 54 13.82 -18.37 -3.18
N ASN A 55 13.67 -18.87 -1.94
CA ASN A 55 14.67 -19.63 -1.18
C ASN A 55 16.00 -18.88 -0.96
N VAL A 56 15.93 -17.59 -0.66
CA VAL A 56 17.10 -16.70 -0.47
C VAL A 56 17.31 -16.44 1.02
N LYS A 57 18.51 -16.73 1.53
CA LYS A 57 18.91 -16.53 2.94
C LYS A 57 19.99 -15.47 3.11
N ALA A 58 20.77 -15.23 2.06
CA ALA A 58 21.78 -14.20 1.98
C ALA A 58 21.79 -13.56 0.59
N SER A 59 22.37 -12.35 0.47
CA SER A 59 22.47 -11.63 -0.81
C SER A 59 23.24 -12.40 -1.88
N SER A 60 24.12 -13.33 -1.51
CA SER A 60 24.81 -14.22 -2.45
C SER A 60 23.88 -15.20 -3.17
N ASP A 61 22.71 -15.48 -2.61
CA ASP A 61 21.84 -16.55 -3.10
C ASP A 61 21.00 -16.11 -4.30
N TRP A 62 20.90 -14.79 -4.57
CA TRP A 62 20.13 -14.24 -5.69
C TRP A 62 20.49 -14.93 -7.02
N ALA A 63 21.78 -15.08 -7.32
CA ALA A 63 22.28 -15.71 -8.54
C ALA A 63 21.91 -17.20 -8.69
N THR A 64 21.42 -17.83 -7.62
CA THR A 64 21.05 -19.26 -7.59
C THR A 64 19.55 -19.50 -7.44
N VAL A 65 18.75 -18.43 -7.40
CA VAL A 65 17.28 -18.51 -7.34
C VAL A 65 16.74 -19.37 -8.46
N LYS A 66 15.76 -20.22 -8.17
CA LYS A 66 15.10 -21.04 -9.19
C LYS A 66 13.61 -20.74 -9.24
N GLY A 67 13.08 -20.72 -10.46
CA GLY A 67 11.65 -20.84 -10.70
C GLY A 67 11.13 -22.19 -10.23
N TYR A 68 9.81 -22.30 -10.06
CA TYR A 68 9.19 -23.57 -9.73
C TYR A 68 9.44 -24.63 -10.82
N ASP A 69 10.20 -25.65 -10.46
CA ASP A 69 10.52 -26.85 -11.25
C ASP A 69 10.00 -28.14 -10.58
N GLY A 70 9.16 -27.99 -9.55
CA GLY A 70 8.70 -29.08 -8.68
C GLY A 70 9.45 -29.19 -7.35
N SER A 71 10.60 -28.50 -7.17
CA SER A 71 11.44 -28.67 -5.98
C SER A 71 11.08 -27.78 -4.78
N HIS A 72 10.88 -26.48 -5.00
CA HIS A 72 10.67 -25.50 -3.92
C HIS A 72 9.30 -24.84 -4.01
N ALA A 73 8.35 -25.37 -3.22
CA ALA A 73 7.03 -24.77 -3.02
C ALA A 73 6.67 -24.86 -1.53
N LEU A 74 6.25 -23.74 -0.94
CA LEU A 74 5.98 -23.64 0.49
C LEU A 74 4.52 -23.33 0.76
N ARG A 75 3.90 -24.05 1.68
CA ARG A 75 2.66 -23.66 2.35
C ARG A 75 2.93 -22.51 3.31
N THR A 76 1.90 -21.79 3.72
CA THR A 76 2.09 -20.63 4.61
C THR A 76 2.71 -20.98 5.96
N ARG A 77 2.43 -22.17 6.52
CA ARG A 77 3.09 -22.65 7.75
C ARG A 77 4.57 -22.98 7.53
N GLU A 78 4.95 -23.40 6.34
CA GLU A 78 6.35 -23.64 5.99
C GLU A 78 7.10 -22.31 5.79
N ILE A 79 6.43 -21.28 5.28
CA ILE A 79 6.96 -19.91 5.26
C ILE A 79 7.21 -19.40 6.69
N ILE A 80 6.27 -19.62 7.62
CA ILE A 80 6.46 -19.28 9.06
C ILE A 80 7.72 -19.97 9.60
N ARG A 81 7.86 -21.28 9.36
CA ARG A 81 9.06 -22.03 9.79
C ARG A 81 10.32 -21.45 9.16
N TYR A 82 10.29 -21.15 7.86
CA TYR A 82 11.42 -20.54 7.16
C TYR A 82 11.85 -19.22 7.83
N TRP A 83 10.90 -18.35 8.18
CA TRP A 83 11.20 -17.08 8.84
C TRP A 83 11.77 -17.28 10.24
N ASN A 84 11.16 -18.17 11.03
CA ASN A 84 11.63 -18.44 12.39
C ASN A 84 13.05 -19.04 12.40
N THR A 85 13.40 -19.80 11.36
CA THR A 85 14.75 -20.38 11.21
C THR A 85 15.78 -19.39 10.68
N ASN A 86 15.43 -18.56 9.70
CA ASN A 86 16.43 -17.81 8.92
C ASN A 86 16.40 -16.30 9.16
N PHE A 87 15.31 -15.73 9.69
CA PHE A 87 15.06 -14.28 9.66
C PHE A 87 14.76 -13.65 11.02
N ASP A 88 15.28 -14.18 12.12
CA ASP A 88 15.10 -13.61 13.47
C ASP A 88 13.61 -13.35 13.80
N GLU A 89 12.75 -14.33 13.51
CA GLU A 89 11.31 -14.27 13.82
C GLU A 89 10.93 -15.36 14.84
N ASN A 90 9.80 -15.14 15.51
CA ASN A 90 9.17 -16.14 16.35
C ASN A 90 7.64 -16.08 16.16
N ILE A 91 7.21 -16.27 14.92
CA ILE A 91 5.81 -16.19 14.53
C ILE A 91 5.12 -17.52 14.84
N SER A 92 3.96 -17.42 15.48
CA SER A 92 3.09 -18.58 15.70
C SER A 92 2.39 -19.01 14.42
N ASP A 93 2.24 -20.32 14.28
CA ASP A 93 1.49 -21.03 13.24
C ASP A 93 0.05 -20.53 13.04
N SER A 94 -0.56 -19.90 14.06
CA SER A 94 -1.88 -19.26 13.96
C SER A 94 -1.90 -18.03 13.04
N SER A 95 -0.74 -17.44 12.74
CA SER A 95 -0.61 -16.27 11.86
C SER A 95 -0.70 -16.61 10.37
N TYR A 96 -0.94 -17.88 10.02
CA TYR A 96 -0.93 -18.33 8.64
C TYR A 96 -1.93 -17.55 7.75
N ASP A 97 -3.14 -17.27 8.24
CA ASP A 97 -4.15 -16.58 7.42
C ASP A 97 -3.73 -15.14 7.14
N ASP A 98 -3.11 -14.48 8.12
CA ASP A 98 -2.60 -13.13 7.99
C ASP A 98 -1.46 -13.03 6.97
N ILE A 99 -0.51 -13.97 7.00
CA ILE A 99 0.57 -14.03 6.01
C ILE A 99 0.00 -14.24 4.61
N ARG A 100 -0.93 -15.19 4.47
CA ARG A 100 -1.58 -15.48 3.19
C ARG A 100 -2.34 -14.28 2.62
N ARG A 101 -3.20 -13.64 3.43
CA ARG A 101 -4.12 -12.60 2.96
C ARG A 101 -3.49 -11.23 2.84
N LYS A 102 -2.35 -10.99 3.50
CA LYS A 102 -1.75 -9.66 3.56
C LYS A 102 -0.33 -9.63 3.01
N ASP A 103 0.53 -10.59 3.36
CA ASP A 103 1.95 -10.56 2.96
C ASP A 103 2.18 -11.16 1.57
N LEU A 104 1.50 -12.27 1.23
CA LEU A 104 1.60 -12.92 -0.07
C LEU A 104 0.66 -12.34 -1.14
N LYS A 105 -0.40 -11.63 -0.71
CA LYS A 105 -1.51 -11.25 -1.60
C LYS A 105 -1.07 -10.47 -2.83
N LEU A 106 -0.23 -9.45 -2.67
CA LEU A 106 0.22 -8.62 -3.80
C LEU A 106 1.12 -9.42 -4.75
N LEU A 107 1.98 -10.29 -4.20
CA LEU A 107 2.91 -11.11 -4.98
C LEU A 107 2.20 -12.18 -5.81
N VAL A 108 1.07 -12.70 -5.29
CA VAL A 108 0.21 -13.62 -6.03
C VAL A 108 -0.61 -12.89 -7.08
N LEU A 109 -1.18 -11.73 -6.75
CA LEU A 109 -1.96 -10.93 -7.70
C LEU A 109 -1.12 -10.42 -8.88
N SER A 110 0.17 -10.14 -8.66
CA SER A 110 1.09 -9.72 -9.72
C SER A 110 1.61 -10.88 -10.59
N GLY A 111 1.35 -12.13 -10.21
CA GLY A 111 1.86 -13.30 -10.92
C GLY A 111 3.34 -13.63 -10.65
N ILE A 112 4.04 -12.87 -9.81
CA ILE A 112 5.43 -13.18 -9.39
C ILE A 112 5.46 -14.50 -8.62
N ILE A 113 4.44 -14.74 -7.79
CA ILE A 113 4.27 -15.99 -7.03
C ILE A 113 3.06 -16.74 -7.57
N ILE A 114 3.28 -18.00 -7.95
CA ILE A 114 2.21 -18.92 -8.33
C ILE A 114 1.59 -19.48 -7.05
N SER A 115 0.28 -19.33 -6.92
CA SER A 115 -0.50 -20.00 -5.88
C SER A 115 -0.95 -21.38 -6.37
N SER A 116 -0.94 -22.38 -5.50
CA SER A 116 -1.26 -23.77 -5.85
C SER A 116 -0.29 -24.41 -6.84
N ALA A 117 1.00 -24.05 -6.79
CA ALA A 117 2.00 -24.55 -7.73
C ALA A 117 2.05 -26.09 -7.82
N ALA A 118 1.78 -26.80 -6.71
CA ALA A 118 1.74 -28.26 -6.65
C ALA A 118 0.38 -28.89 -7.02
N ASN A 119 -0.70 -28.11 -7.17
CA ASN A 119 -2.03 -28.61 -7.57
C ASN A 119 -2.88 -27.49 -8.20
N PRO A 120 -2.79 -27.29 -9.54
CA PRO A 120 -3.49 -26.22 -10.25
C PRO A 120 -5.02 -26.20 -10.04
N ASP A 121 -5.62 -27.36 -9.77
CA ASP A 121 -7.07 -27.53 -9.61
C ASP A 121 -7.56 -27.36 -8.17
N ALA A 122 -6.67 -27.03 -7.23
CA ALA A 122 -7.04 -26.86 -5.82
C ALA A 122 -8.01 -25.67 -5.62
N ALA A 123 -9.11 -25.93 -4.89
CA ALA A 123 -10.11 -24.92 -4.54
C ALA A 123 -9.47 -23.66 -3.92
N ARG A 124 -10.10 -22.49 -4.12
CA ARG A 124 -9.60 -21.18 -3.62
C ARG A 124 -9.31 -21.16 -2.11
N ASN A 125 -9.97 -22.04 -1.35
CA ASN A 125 -9.88 -22.16 0.11
C ASN A 125 -9.11 -23.42 0.58
N ASP A 126 -8.39 -24.11 -0.29
CA ASP A 126 -7.60 -25.29 0.10
C ASP A 126 -6.44 -24.90 1.03
N SER A 127 -6.43 -25.50 2.23
CA SER A 127 -5.43 -25.27 3.27
C SER A 127 -4.06 -25.90 2.97
N THR A 128 -3.97 -26.74 1.93
CA THR A 128 -2.74 -27.41 1.47
C THR A 128 -2.02 -26.64 0.36
N ARG A 129 -2.57 -25.49 -0.07
CA ARG A 129 -2.03 -24.65 -1.14
C ARG A 129 -0.59 -24.22 -0.85
N SER A 130 0.33 -24.68 -1.71
CA SER A 130 1.71 -24.21 -1.73
C SER A 130 1.88 -23.01 -2.66
N PHE A 131 2.89 -22.20 -2.38
CA PHE A 131 3.29 -21.03 -3.14
C PHE A 131 4.69 -21.28 -3.68
N ALA A 132 4.95 -20.87 -4.92
CA ALA A 132 6.26 -21.02 -5.54
C ALA A 132 6.57 -19.82 -6.45
N LEU A 133 7.86 -19.58 -6.69
CA LEU A 133 8.29 -18.52 -7.60
C LEU A 133 7.89 -18.86 -9.03
N ASN A 134 7.29 -17.92 -9.74
CA ASN A 134 6.97 -18.08 -11.15
C ASN A 134 8.27 -18.18 -11.98
N PRO A 135 8.48 -19.25 -12.77
CA PRO A 135 9.69 -19.43 -13.57
C PRO A 135 10.03 -18.25 -14.50
N ASN A 136 9.03 -17.52 -14.98
CA ASN A 136 9.25 -16.37 -15.87
C ASN A 136 10.03 -15.23 -15.19
N TYR A 137 9.98 -15.13 -13.86
CA TYR A 137 10.68 -14.08 -13.11
C TYR A 137 12.06 -14.53 -12.60
N ALA A 138 12.36 -15.83 -12.63
CA ALA A 138 13.61 -16.34 -12.07
C ALA A 138 14.87 -15.78 -12.75
N PRO A 139 14.95 -15.70 -14.10
CA PRO A 139 16.12 -15.12 -14.77
C PRO A 139 16.38 -13.66 -14.38
N LEU A 140 15.31 -12.86 -14.27
CA LEU A 140 15.41 -11.46 -13.83
C LEU A 140 15.94 -11.37 -12.39
N ILE A 141 15.45 -12.22 -11.49
CA ILE A 141 15.89 -12.21 -10.09
C ILE A 141 17.34 -12.69 -9.97
N GLN A 142 17.75 -13.69 -10.75
CA GLN A 142 19.14 -14.17 -10.79
C GLN A 142 20.12 -13.08 -11.22
N ALA A 143 19.71 -12.22 -12.15
CA ALA A 143 20.52 -11.13 -12.66
C ALA A 143 20.63 -9.94 -11.69
N PHE A 144 19.99 -9.99 -10.51
CA PHE A 144 20.01 -8.87 -9.55
C PHE A 144 21.45 -8.45 -9.18
N GLY A 145 21.74 -7.17 -9.40
CA GLY A 145 23.06 -6.58 -9.15
C GLY A 145 23.97 -6.52 -10.39
N SER A 146 23.55 -7.04 -11.54
CA SER A 146 24.22 -6.78 -12.83
C SER A 146 24.00 -5.34 -13.29
N ASP A 147 24.88 -4.84 -14.16
CA ASP A 147 24.84 -3.43 -14.61
C ASP A 147 23.58 -3.09 -15.43
N ASN A 148 23.03 -4.07 -16.17
CA ASN A 148 21.85 -3.88 -17.03
C ASN A 148 20.54 -4.32 -16.37
N TRP A 149 20.58 -4.77 -15.12
CA TRP A 149 19.45 -5.44 -14.47
C TRP A 149 18.14 -4.63 -14.48
N GLU A 150 18.20 -3.32 -14.27
CA GLU A 150 17.01 -2.47 -14.31
C GLU A 150 16.43 -2.34 -15.72
N ALA A 151 17.28 -2.24 -16.74
CA ALA A 151 16.84 -2.21 -18.14
C ALA A 151 16.21 -3.54 -18.55
N ASP A 152 16.78 -4.67 -18.12
CA ASP A 152 16.21 -6.00 -18.36
C ASP A 152 14.80 -6.15 -17.75
N ILE A 153 14.55 -5.53 -16.59
CA ILE A 153 13.21 -5.47 -15.99
C ILE A 153 12.27 -4.60 -16.80
N GLU A 154 12.69 -3.41 -17.21
CA GLU A 154 11.87 -2.51 -18.02
C GLU A 154 11.46 -3.17 -19.34
N ASP A 155 12.39 -3.84 -20.03
CA ASP A 155 12.13 -4.58 -21.26
C ASP A 155 11.14 -5.74 -21.02
N PHE A 156 11.30 -6.48 -19.92
CA PHE A 156 10.36 -7.55 -19.56
C PHE A 156 8.95 -7.03 -19.27
N LEU A 157 8.84 -5.84 -18.67
CA LEU A 157 7.56 -5.21 -18.34
C LEU A 157 6.94 -4.44 -19.50
N GLY A 158 7.68 -4.12 -20.57
CA GLY A 158 7.24 -3.24 -21.66
C GLY A 158 5.94 -3.64 -22.38
N ASN A 159 5.48 -4.88 -22.24
CA ASN A 159 4.19 -5.36 -22.76
C ASN A 159 3.22 -5.89 -21.68
N THR A 160 3.53 -5.69 -20.39
CA THR A 160 2.76 -6.22 -19.27
C THR A 160 2.23 -5.07 -18.40
N VAL A 161 0.91 -4.96 -18.27
CA VAL A 161 0.32 -4.04 -17.29
C VAL A 161 0.60 -4.56 -15.88
N THR A 162 1.41 -3.83 -15.12
CA THR A 162 1.81 -4.18 -13.77
C THR A 162 0.66 -4.05 -12.77
N LEU A 163 0.77 -4.73 -11.63
CA LEU A 163 -0.24 -4.63 -10.56
C LEU A 163 -0.36 -3.19 -10.03
N GLN A 164 0.77 -2.47 -9.95
CA GLN A 164 0.77 -1.06 -9.57
C GLN A 164 -0.04 -0.20 -10.55
N GLU A 165 0.15 -0.37 -11.86
CA GLU A 165 -0.62 0.36 -12.88
C GLU A 165 -2.12 0.01 -12.84
N GLN A 166 -2.46 -1.27 -12.69
CA GLN A 166 -3.86 -1.69 -12.54
C GLN A 166 -4.53 -1.02 -11.32
N LEU A 167 -3.79 -0.91 -10.22
CA LEU A 167 -4.30 -0.31 -8.99
C LEU A 167 -4.34 1.21 -9.04
N SER A 168 -3.37 1.87 -9.68
CA SER A 168 -3.39 3.33 -9.87
C SER A 168 -4.52 3.75 -10.80
N SER A 169 -4.67 3.10 -11.96
CA SER A 169 -5.78 3.38 -12.88
C SER A 169 -7.14 3.13 -12.22
N LYS A 170 -7.28 2.08 -11.41
CA LYS A 170 -8.51 1.86 -10.65
C LYS A 170 -8.74 2.94 -9.59
N ARG A 171 -7.70 3.47 -8.95
CA ARG A 171 -7.83 4.56 -7.98
C ARG A 171 -8.29 5.84 -8.68
N GLU A 172 -7.67 6.22 -9.78
CA GLU A 172 -8.06 7.39 -10.60
C GLU A 172 -9.53 7.32 -11.04
N LEU A 173 -9.99 6.15 -11.49
CA LEU A 173 -11.40 5.93 -11.86
C LEU A 173 -12.39 6.01 -10.67
N ASN A 174 -11.91 5.91 -9.43
CA ASN A 174 -12.71 5.97 -8.21
C ASN A 174 -12.47 7.27 -7.42
N LEU A 175 -12.08 8.35 -8.09
CA LEU A 175 -12.02 9.67 -7.48
C LEU A 175 -13.32 10.44 -7.75
N VAL A 176 -13.75 11.21 -6.76
CA VAL A 176 -14.89 12.10 -6.88
C VAL A 176 -14.35 13.53 -7.04
N PRO A 177 -14.54 14.19 -8.18
CA PRO A 177 -14.12 15.58 -8.34
C PRO A 177 -15.00 16.47 -7.46
N VAL A 178 -14.40 17.44 -6.78
CA VAL A 178 -15.07 18.42 -5.90
C VAL A 178 -14.68 19.82 -6.32
N SER A 179 -15.67 20.62 -6.68
CA SER A 179 -15.52 22.02 -7.07
C SER A 179 -15.64 22.92 -5.85
N PHE A 180 -14.57 23.64 -5.56
CA PHE A 180 -14.53 24.57 -4.44
C PHE A 180 -15.15 25.91 -4.86
N PRO A 181 -15.71 26.69 -3.91
CA PRO A 181 -16.23 28.03 -4.19
C PRO A 181 -15.22 28.99 -4.84
N SER A 182 -13.92 28.73 -4.67
CA SER A 182 -12.83 29.49 -5.32
C SER A 182 -12.64 29.18 -6.81
N GLY A 183 -13.38 28.21 -7.37
CA GLY A 183 -13.22 27.72 -8.74
C GLY A 183 -12.13 26.66 -8.91
N LYS A 184 -11.40 26.30 -7.85
CA LYS A 184 -10.46 25.17 -7.86
C LYS A 184 -11.22 23.84 -7.81
N THR A 185 -10.72 22.81 -8.48
CA THR A 185 -11.24 21.44 -8.38
C THR A 185 -10.22 20.54 -7.70
N TYR A 186 -10.67 19.69 -6.79
CA TYR A 186 -9.87 18.70 -6.09
C TYR A 186 -10.50 17.32 -6.22
N GLU A 187 -9.68 16.27 -6.22
CA GLU A 187 -10.14 14.88 -6.34
C GLU A 187 -10.14 14.20 -4.98
N PHE A 188 -11.32 13.75 -4.53
CA PHE A 188 -11.51 13.11 -3.23
C PHE A 188 -11.58 11.59 -3.44
N SER A 189 -11.09 10.80 -2.50
CA SER A 189 -11.29 9.34 -2.58
C SER A 189 -12.78 8.94 -2.51
N THR A 190 -13.21 7.86 -3.17
CA THR A 190 -14.61 7.40 -3.05
C THR A 190 -14.96 6.96 -1.63
N GLY A 191 -16.08 7.46 -1.11
CA GLY A 191 -16.68 7.00 0.16
C GLY A 191 -17.90 7.83 0.55
N LYS A 192 -18.82 7.26 1.35
CA LYS A 192 -20.03 7.98 1.83
C LYS A 192 -19.66 9.25 2.61
N HIS A 193 -18.57 9.21 3.36
CA HIS A 193 -18.02 10.35 4.08
C HIS A 193 -17.58 11.47 3.11
N ASN A 194 -16.79 11.14 2.08
CA ASN A 194 -16.30 12.11 1.10
C ASN A 194 -17.41 12.63 0.18
N GLN A 195 -18.46 11.84 -0.08
CA GLN A 195 -19.68 12.33 -0.74
C GLN A 195 -20.38 13.40 0.10
N LEU A 196 -20.43 13.22 1.42
CA LEU A 196 -21.01 14.22 2.32
C LEU A 196 -20.13 15.48 2.38
N GLN A 197 -18.81 15.35 2.45
CA GLN A 197 -17.89 16.49 2.36
C GLN A 197 -18.04 17.26 1.04
N LYS A 198 -18.16 16.55 -0.10
CA LYS A 198 -18.47 17.17 -1.40
C LYS A 198 -19.76 17.97 -1.34
N ALA A 199 -20.85 17.39 -0.81
CA ALA A 199 -22.11 18.10 -0.65
C ALA A 199 -21.97 19.32 0.27
N VAL A 200 -21.16 19.24 1.32
CA VAL A 200 -20.88 20.42 2.15
C VAL A 200 -20.22 21.54 1.33
N ILE A 201 -19.23 21.20 0.50
CA ILE A 201 -18.45 22.19 -0.26
C ILE A 201 -19.24 22.76 -1.45
N GLU A 202 -19.98 21.92 -2.18
CA GLU A 202 -20.68 22.31 -3.41
C GLU A 202 -22.12 22.77 -3.18
N GLU A 203 -22.75 22.32 -2.09
CA GLU A 203 -24.19 22.56 -1.87
C GLU A 203 -24.43 23.39 -0.61
N PHE A 204 -23.77 23.08 0.51
CA PHE A 204 -24.00 23.79 1.78
C PHE A 204 -23.30 25.15 1.82
N LEU A 205 -22.00 25.22 1.56
CA LEU A 205 -21.23 26.47 1.64
C LEU A 205 -21.69 27.53 0.62
N PRO A 206 -22.08 27.18 -0.63
CA PRO A 206 -22.61 28.18 -1.54
C PRO A 206 -23.96 28.76 -1.11
N ARG A 207 -24.79 27.99 -0.39
CA ARG A 207 -26.11 28.45 0.09
C ARG A 207 -26.05 29.18 1.43
N TYR A 208 -25.21 28.68 2.35
CA TYR A 208 -25.22 29.09 3.76
C TYR A 208 -23.88 29.62 4.24
N GLY A 209 -22.83 29.51 3.42
CA GLY A 209 -21.46 29.89 3.78
C GLY A 209 -21.19 31.39 3.70
N TYR A 210 -22.00 32.17 2.98
CA TYR A 210 -21.77 33.62 2.78
C TYR A 210 -20.38 33.92 2.20
N ASP A 211 -20.11 33.41 0.99
CA ASP A 211 -18.80 33.48 0.30
C ASP A 211 -17.64 32.97 1.16
N ALA A 212 -17.87 31.87 1.87
CA ALA A 212 -16.84 31.25 2.69
C ALA A 212 -15.71 30.67 1.83
N GLU A 213 -14.48 31.03 2.16
CA GLU A 213 -13.28 30.38 1.63
C GLU A 213 -13.03 29.07 2.39
N VAL A 214 -12.84 27.97 1.68
CA VAL A 214 -12.46 26.69 2.29
C VAL A 214 -10.96 26.72 2.59
N LEU A 215 -10.60 26.58 3.86
CA LEU A 215 -9.24 26.71 4.36
C LEU A 215 -8.59 25.36 4.68
N TYR A 216 -9.39 24.35 5.00
CA TYR A 216 -8.93 23.00 5.26
C TYR A 216 -9.98 21.96 4.85
N VAL A 217 -9.53 20.86 4.26
CA VAL A 217 -10.32 19.64 4.07
C VAL A 217 -9.44 18.42 4.35
N GLY A 218 -9.91 17.53 5.21
CA GLY A 218 -9.30 16.22 5.45
C GLY A 218 -10.02 15.12 4.66
N ASP A 219 -9.28 14.32 3.90
CA ASP A 219 -9.77 13.07 3.31
C ASP A 219 -9.44 11.89 4.24
N THR A 220 -10.32 10.89 4.30
CA THR A 220 -10.07 9.59 4.93
C THR A 220 -8.75 8.95 4.43
N ALA A 221 -8.40 9.15 3.16
CA ALA A 221 -7.14 8.66 2.57
C ALA A 221 -5.97 9.65 2.70
N ASN A 222 -6.24 10.96 2.73
CA ASN A 222 -5.24 12.02 2.85
C ASN A 222 -5.72 13.10 3.82
N LYS A 223 -5.15 13.10 5.04
CA LYS A 223 -5.53 14.02 6.11
C LYS A 223 -5.32 15.51 5.81
N PHE A 224 -4.59 15.87 4.75
CA PHE A 224 -4.37 17.25 4.33
C PHE A 224 -4.65 17.41 2.83
N LEU A 225 -5.87 17.03 2.41
CA LEU A 225 -6.26 17.13 1.01
C LEU A 225 -6.21 18.58 0.51
N HIS A 226 -6.62 19.52 1.35
CA HIS A 226 -6.50 20.96 1.12
C HIS A 226 -6.11 21.67 2.41
N LEU A 227 -5.15 22.59 2.37
CA LEU A 227 -4.70 23.34 3.55
C LEU A 227 -4.09 24.71 3.18
N GLU A 228 -4.79 25.79 3.51
CA GLU A 228 -4.36 27.18 3.30
C GLU A 228 -3.64 27.72 4.56
N LYS A 229 -2.41 27.23 4.80
CA LYS A 229 -1.62 27.52 6.02
C LYS A 229 -1.48 29.01 6.30
N GLU A 230 -1.21 29.83 5.28
CA GLU A 230 -1.02 31.28 5.46
C GLU A 230 -2.28 32.00 5.91
N ARG A 231 -3.45 31.64 5.34
CA ARG A 231 -4.74 32.24 5.74
C ARG A 231 -5.12 31.83 7.14
N LEU A 232 -4.96 30.56 7.50
CA LEU A 232 -5.18 30.07 8.85
C LEU A 232 -4.24 30.76 9.87
N GLY A 233 -2.99 31.00 9.51
CA GLY A 233 -2.05 31.79 10.32
C GLY A 233 -2.51 33.23 10.55
N LYS A 234 -3.01 33.90 9.50
CA LYS A 234 -3.58 35.26 9.60
C LYS A 234 -4.83 35.32 10.49
N LEU A 235 -5.63 34.26 10.52
CA LEU A 235 -6.78 34.13 11.41
C LEU A 235 -6.40 33.73 12.85
N LYS A 236 -5.10 33.59 13.15
CA LYS A 236 -4.56 33.10 14.43
C LYS A 236 -5.17 31.76 14.84
N PHE A 237 -5.45 30.89 13.86
CA PHE A 237 -6.14 29.62 14.08
C PHE A 237 -5.21 28.50 14.62
N PHE A 238 -3.92 28.74 14.83
CA PHE A 238 -2.96 27.66 15.16
C PHE A 238 -2.64 27.55 16.65
N GLU A 239 -3.04 26.42 17.24
CA GLU A 239 -2.17 25.31 17.66
C GLU A 239 -2.95 23.99 17.46
N LEU A 240 -2.76 23.30 16.33
CA LEU A 240 -3.46 22.05 16.04
C LEU A 240 -2.56 20.86 16.32
N SER A 241 -2.80 20.19 17.45
CA SER A 241 -2.24 18.87 17.72
C SER A 241 -2.91 17.82 16.80
N HIS A 242 -2.19 16.74 16.47
CA HIS A 242 -2.48 15.82 15.35
C HIS A 242 -3.77 14.96 15.48
N GLY A 243 -4.69 15.30 16.39
CA GLY A 243 -5.84 14.46 16.76
C GLY A 243 -7.24 15.10 16.73
N GLU A 244 -7.38 16.43 16.56
CA GLU A 244 -8.67 17.14 16.80
C GLU A 244 -9.13 18.05 15.65
N LEU A 245 -8.68 17.80 14.42
CA LEU A 245 -9.12 18.58 13.26
C LEU A 245 -10.55 18.18 12.81
N PRO A 246 -11.47 19.14 12.58
CA PRO A 246 -12.76 18.85 11.96
C PRO A 246 -12.56 18.52 10.48
N ASP A 247 -13.48 17.77 9.87
CA ASP A 247 -13.35 17.36 8.47
C ASP A 247 -13.16 18.53 7.48
N ILE A 248 -13.85 19.65 7.71
CA ILE A 248 -13.75 20.87 6.88
C ILE A 248 -13.66 22.12 7.76
N VAL A 249 -12.75 23.04 7.41
CA VAL A 249 -12.73 24.42 7.94
C VAL A 249 -12.96 25.40 6.80
N ALA A 250 -13.93 26.30 6.97
CA ALA A 250 -14.19 27.40 6.03
C ALA A 250 -14.35 28.73 6.77
N TYR A 251 -14.04 29.85 6.12
CA TYR A 251 -14.13 31.18 6.71
C TYR A 251 -14.92 32.14 5.83
N SER A 252 -15.98 32.74 6.36
CA SER A 252 -16.69 33.84 5.71
C SER A 252 -16.16 35.18 6.21
N LYS A 253 -15.53 35.94 5.32
CA LYS A 253 -15.15 37.33 5.62
C LYS A 253 -16.38 38.23 5.79
N GLN A 254 -17.45 37.97 5.04
CA GLN A 254 -18.67 38.79 5.05
C GLN A 254 -19.35 38.77 6.42
N LYS A 255 -19.47 37.59 7.04
CA LYS A 255 -20.07 37.42 8.37
C LYS A 255 -19.05 37.37 9.50
N ASN A 256 -17.76 37.32 9.16
CA ASN A 256 -16.67 37.04 10.08
C ASN A 256 -16.89 35.74 10.87
N TRP A 257 -17.31 34.68 10.16
CA TRP A 257 -17.61 33.37 10.75
C TRP A 257 -16.58 32.33 10.32
N ILE A 258 -16.22 31.44 11.25
CA ILE A 258 -15.48 30.22 10.96
C ILE A 258 -16.44 29.05 11.07
N TYR A 259 -16.55 28.28 9.99
CA TYR A 259 -17.28 27.02 9.96
C TYR A 259 -16.30 25.90 10.30
N LEU A 260 -16.62 25.13 11.34
CA LEU A 260 -15.97 23.87 11.68
C LEU A 260 -17.00 22.77 11.44
N ILE A 261 -16.79 21.98 10.39
CA ILE A 261 -17.81 21.04 9.91
C ILE A 261 -17.27 19.62 10.02
N GLU A 262 -18.07 18.75 10.63
CA GLU A 262 -17.82 17.32 10.77
C GLU A 262 -18.84 16.53 9.95
N ALA A 263 -18.37 15.77 8.97
CA ALA A 263 -19.16 14.99 8.03
C ALA A 263 -19.37 13.55 8.51
N LYS A 264 -20.20 13.32 9.53
CA LYS A 264 -20.42 11.94 10.03
C LYS A 264 -21.37 11.13 9.14
N SER A 265 -20.86 10.10 8.48
CA SER A 265 -21.68 9.06 7.86
C SER A 265 -21.78 7.84 8.77
N HIS A 266 -22.97 7.48 9.25
CA HIS A 266 -23.17 6.23 9.99
C HIS A 266 -23.10 5.04 9.01
N GLN A 267 -22.06 4.22 9.13
CA GLN A 267 -22.07 2.88 8.54
C GLN A 267 -22.99 2.04 9.41
N LYS A 268 -24.24 1.79 8.98
CA LYS A 268 -25.03 0.73 9.60
C LYS A 268 -24.25 -0.57 9.43
N CYS A 269 -23.81 -1.18 10.53
CA CYS A 269 -23.48 -2.59 10.56
C CYS A 269 -24.76 -3.33 10.15
N GLU A 270 -24.82 -3.82 8.92
CA GLU A 270 -25.76 -4.88 8.58
C GLU A 270 -25.35 -6.10 9.39
N GLN A 271 -26.04 -6.32 10.50
CA GLN A 271 -26.02 -7.62 11.16
C GLN A 271 -26.66 -8.61 10.18
N PRO A 272 -26.02 -9.76 9.90
CA PRO A 272 -26.69 -10.80 9.16
C PRO A 272 -27.93 -11.21 9.95
N LEU A 273 -29.10 -11.07 9.32
CA LEU A 273 -30.34 -11.67 9.82
C LEU A 273 -30.08 -13.18 10.00
N SER A 274 -30.42 -13.63 11.19
CA SER A 274 -30.32 -14.99 11.74
C SER A 274 -30.77 -16.09 10.79
#